data_AF-A0A2G5TCH6-F1
#
_entry.id   AF-A0A2G5TCH6-F1
#
_cell.length_a   1.000
_cell.length_b   1.000
_cell.length_c   1.000
_cell.angle_alpha   90.00
_cell.angle_beta   90.00
_cell.angle_gamma   90.00
#
_symmetry.space_group_name_H-M   'P 1'
#
loop_
_entity.id
_entity.type
_entity.pdbx_description
1 polymer ?
#
loop_
_entity_poly.entity_id
_entity_poly.type
_entity_poly.pdbx_seq_one_letter_code
_entity_poly.pdbx_strand_id
1 'polypeptide(L)'
;MVFEDWYTISQVPQTETPPSQIPKDQVDRFSLNGYAALQTMYFNDNRETADHPGNWDNITCLMKLSKTDLLALSPHKEAESIYNAMDNFPLDGMRGLVVGSTSQPWLEVMVLQHGARNVVTIQRNKFNIQEEFRNRISAIFPVYLANNWQKFVRRLDFAASFSSIQHTGLGRYGDPIDPIGDLREMQKIKCMLKKGGILFLGVPFGTDAIHFNAQRYYGPIRLAMLFQGFEWVATYSADSEKRMNASPLFVNVFLMLVRNADVCVPTQQVTYESLQDEIQLLQAGVPLSSLSLTPAEAAALAVILATTQTTTLATTTTVTTTTTTATTTTSTPYPCSVCTPIYDASCQGENLPSPSMYCLIDDEVPITYTLGFCSVCGVSDACQTQLGCPAGTAARLDTGGGDVNGNSDGSPTQVYCSESIGSWYGIIDGVMMPVTKVACKYP
;
A
#
# COMPACT_ATOMS: atom_id res chain seq x y z
N MET A 1 14.07 -2.71 6.13
CA MET A 1 13.41 -2.06 4.97
C MET A 1 12.81 -3.15 4.10
N VAL A 2 11.61 -2.99 3.51
CA VAL A 2 10.98 -4.07 2.69
C VAL A 2 11.91 -4.66 1.61
N PHE A 3 12.76 -3.83 0.99
CA PHE A 3 13.74 -4.27 -0.01
C PHE A 3 14.97 -4.97 0.60
N GLU A 4 15.40 -4.63 1.81
CA GLU A 4 16.47 -5.32 2.54
C GLU A 4 16.01 -6.68 3.07
N ASP A 5 14.80 -6.74 3.62
CA ASP A 5 14.17 -7.99 4.06
C ASP A 5 14.06 -8.94 2.85
N TRP A 6 13.60 -8.41 1.71
CA TRP A 6 13.54 -9.17 0.47
C TRP A 6 14.91 -9.62 -0.03
N TYR A 7 15.92 -8.74 0.01
CA TYR A 7 17.28 -9.11 -0.35
C TYR A 7 17.76 -10.28 0.51
N THR A 8 17.61 -10.18 1.83
CA THR A 8 17.96 -11.23 2.79
C THR A 8 17.25 -12.54 2.47
N ILE A 9 15.94 -12.51 2.25
CA ILE A 9 15.14 -13.71 1.91
C ILE A 9 15.60 -14.30 0.56
N SER A 10 15.89 -13.46 -0.43
CA SER A 10 16.33 -13.91 -1.76
C SER A 10 17.71 -14.58 -1.77
N GLN A 11 18.51 -14.38 -0.72
CA GLN A 11 19.81 -15.02 -0.54
C GLN A 11 19.72 -16.39 0.13
N VAL A 12 18.59 -16.72 0.74
CA VAL A 12 18.39 -18.03 1.36
C VAL A 12 18.36 -19.09 0.25
N PRO A 13 19.18 -20.15 0.35
CA PRO A 13 19.21 -21.22 -0.64
C PRO A 13 17.82 -21.84 -0.83
N GLN A 14 17.46 -22.09 -2.08
CA GLN A 14 16.21 -22.77 -2.38
C GLN A 14 16.27 -24.21 -1.90
N THR A 15 15.16 -24.70 -1.36
CA THR A 15 15.05 -26.10 -0.91
C THR A 15 14.66 -26.97 -2.09
N GLU A 16 15.41 -28.04 -2.35
CA GLU A 16 15.12 -29.01 -3.43
C GLU A 16 13.68 -29.57 -3.31
N THR A 17 13.27 -29.90 -2.09
CA THR A 17 11.89 -30.32 -1.77
C THR A 17 11.17 -29.23 -0.99
N PRO A 18 10.14 -28.60 -1.57
CA PRO A 18 9.24 -27.67 -0.88
C PRO A 18 8.65 -28.24 0.42
N PRO A 19 8.39 -27.40 1.43
CA PRO A 19 7.74 -27.83 2.65
C PRO A 19 6.30 -28.26 2.38
N SER A 20 5.90 -29.42 2.91
CA SER A 20 4.53 -29.94 2.83
C SER A 20 3.66 -29.59 4.03
N GLN A 21 4.27 -29.07 5.10
CA GLN A 21 3.60 -28.66 6.32
C GLN A 21 4.13 -27.31 6.80
N ILE A 22 3.25 -26.53 7.43
CA ILE A 22 3.63 -25.29 8.11
C ILE A 22 4.45 -25.65 9.35
N PRO A 23 5.62 -25.01 9.59
CA PRO A 23 6.34 -25.18 10.84
C PRO A 23 5.45 -24.84 12.05
N LYS A 24 5.53 -25.65 13.12
CA LYS A 24 4.63 -25.53 14.28
C LYS A 24 4.62 -24.14 14.91
N ASP A 25 5.77 -23.47 14.93
CA ASP A 25 6.00 -22.11 15.43
C ASP A 25 5.46 -21.00 14.52
N GLN A 26 5.03 -21.34 13.30
CA GLN A 26 4.51 -20.38 12.31
C GLN A 26 3.04 -20.57 11.97
N VAL A 27 2.38 -21.59 12.53
CA VAL A 27 0.95 -21.91 12.26
C VAL A 27 0.07 -20.69 12.49
N ASP A 28 0.25 -20.00 13.61
CA ASP A 28 -0.51 -18.80 13.95
C ASP A 28 -0.26 -17.68 12.94
N ARG A 29 0.99 -17.51 12.50
CA ARG A 29 1.33 -16.47 11.52
C ARG A 29 0.71 -16.71 10.15
N PHE A 30 0.69 -17.96 9.69
CA PHE A 30 0.06 -18.32 8.42
C PHE A 30 -1.46 -18.25 8.51
N SER A 31 -2.05 -18.71 9.61
CA SER A 31 -3.49 -18.72 9.82
C SER A 31 -4.07 -17.37 10.24
N LEU A 32 -3.27 -16.31 10.32
CA LEU A 32 -3.68 -15.02 10.89
C LEU A 32 -4.28 -15.23 12.29
N ASN A 33 -3.59 -15.89 13.21
CA ASN A 33 -4.08 -16.25 14.54
C ASN A 33 -5.46 -16.95 14.53
N GLY A 34 -5.69 -17.82 13.53
CA GLY A 34 -6.95 -18.55 13.36
C GLY A 34 -8.03 -17.85 12.53
N TYR A 35 -7.81 -16.62 12.05
CA TYR A 35 -8.76 -15.93 11.17
C TYR A 35 -8.81 -16.50 9.74
N ALA A 36 -7.74 -17.14 9.28
CA ALA A 36 -7.68 -17.82 8.00
C ALA A 36 -7.74 -19.34 8.19
N ALA A 37 -8.65 -20.00 7.46
CA ALA A 37 -8.77 -21.45 7.49
C ALA A 37 -7.49 -22.11 6.95
N LEU A 38 -6.96 -23.10 7.66
CA LEU A 38 -5.83 -23.89 7.18
C LEU A 38 -6.34 -25.17 6.50
N GLN A 39 -5.90 -25.38 5.27
CA GLN A 39 -6.18 -26.57 4.49
C GLN A 39 -4.90 -27.14 3.89
N THR A 40 -4.88 -28.44 3.66
CA THR A 40 -3.73 -29.12 3.05
C THR A 40 -3.90 -29.17 1.55
N MET A 41 -2.93 -28.60 0.82
CA MET A 41 -2.83 -28.74 -0.63
C MET A 41 -1.38 -28.54 -1.04
N TYR A 42 -0.72 -29.60 -1.50
CA TYR A 42 0.71 -29.58 -1.75
C TYR A 42 1.06 -29.62 -3.23
N PHE A 43 1.99 -28.77 -3.64
CA PHE A 43 2.65 -28.80 -4.94
C PHE A 43 4.17 -28.74 -4.76
N ASN A 44 4.88 -29.44 -5.63
CA ASN A 44 6.32 -29.24 -5.83
C ASN A 44 6.55 -28.72 -7.25
N ASP A 45 6.63 -27.39 -7.36
CA ASP A 45 6.99 -26.71 -8.60
C ASP A 45 8.41 -26.15 -8.55
N ASN A 46 9.22 -26.64 -7.61
CA ASN A 46 10.66 -26.43 -7.60
C ASN A 46 11.32 -27.34 -8.64
N ARG A 47 11.00 -27.11 -9.92
CA ARG A 47 11.65 -27.85 -11.00
C ARG A 47 12.96 -27.13 -11.35
N GLU A 48 14.08 -27.76 -11.04
CA GLU A 48 15.34 -27.46 -11.72
C GLU A 48 15.10 -27.62 -13.23
N THR A 49 15.24 -26.53 -13.97
CA THR A 49 15.64 -26.57 -15.39
C THR A 49 14.90 -27.57 -16.28
N ALA A 50 13.57 -27.50 -16.35
CA ALA A 50 12.96 -27.78 -17.65
C ALA A 50 12.92 -26.46 -18.41
N ASP A 51 13.89 -26.27 -19.30
CA ASP A 51 13.72 -25.50 -20.53
C ASP A 51 12.44 -26.01 -21.23
N HIS A 52 11.27 -25.63 -20.73
CA HIS A 52 10.14 -25.51 -21.61
C HIS A 52 10.52 -24.34 -22.50
N PRO A 53 10.72 -24.53 -23.82
CA PRO A 53 11.00 -23.43 -24.72
C PRO A 53 9.85 -22.44 -24.55
N GLY A 54 10.13 -21.40 -23.78
CA GLY A 54 9.16 -20.36 -23.56
C GLY A 54 9.08 -19.58 -24.84
N ASN A 55 7.88 -19.16 -25.25
CA ASN A 55 7.66 -18.46 -26.53
C ASN A 55 8.18 -17.01 -26.52
N TRP A 56 9.21 -16.73 -25.70
CA TRP A 56 9.87 -15.43 -25.53
C TRP A 56 10.72 -15.04 -26.75
N ASP A 57 11.09 -16.00 -27.58
CA ASP A 57 11.75 -15.79 -28.87
C ASP A 57 10.76 -15.59 -30.04
N ASN A 58 9.46 -15.78 -29.80
CA ASN A 58 8.39 -15.70 -30.80
C ASN A 58 7.35 -14.61 -30.51
N ILE A 59 7.75 -13.54 -29.83
CA ILE A 59 6.86 -12.44 -29.41
C ILE A 59 6.18 -11.78 -30.62
N THR A 60 6.84 -11.65 -31.78
CA THR A 60 6.23 -11.11 -33.02
C THR A 60 4.96 -11.86 -33.41
N CYS A 61 4.95 -13.19 -33.26
CA CYS A 61 3.78 -14.01 -33.57
C CYS A 61 2.70 -13.81 -32.51
N LEU A 62 3.09 -13.82 -31.23
CA LEU A 62 2.16 -13.61 -30.12
C LEU A 62 1.45 -12.25 -30.19
N MET A 63 2.16 -11.20 -30.62
CA MET A 63 1.57 -9.86 -30.80
C MET A 63 0.46 -9.80 -31.85
N LYS A 64 0.37 -10.78 -32.76
CA LYS A 64 -0.68 -10.88 -33.80
C LYS A 64 -1.88 -11.69 -33.37
N LEU A 65 -1.84 -12.34 -32.21
CA LEU A 65 -2.93 -13.16 -31.72
C LEU A 65 -4.16 -12.30 -31.43
N SER A 66 -5.34 -12.89 -31.71
CA SER A 66 -6.62 -12.34 -31.28
C SER A 66 -6.75 -12.38 -29.76
N LYS A 67 -7.71 -11.65 -29.18
CA LYS A 67 -8.08 -11.73 -27.75
C LYS A 67 -8.22 -13.20 -27.31
N THR A 68 -9.00 -13.97 -28.06
CA THR A 68 -9.30 -15.38 -27.76
C THR A 68 -8.04 -16.25 -27.77
N ASP A 69 -7.19 -16.11 -28.79
CA ASP A 69 -5.99 -16.94 -28.93
C ASP A 69 -4.92 -16.56 -27.88
N LEU A 70 -4.81 -15.28 -27.55
CA LEU A 70 -3.90 -14.81 -26.50
C LEU A 70 -4.34 -15.32 -25.12
N LEU A 71 -5.64 -15.25 -24.81
CA LEU A 71 -6.20 -15.75 -23.56
C LEU A 71 -6.09 -17.27 -23.44
N ALA A 72 -6.10 -18.00 -24.55
CA ALA A 72 -5.87 -19.45 -24.57
C ALA A 72 -4.44 -19.84 -24.13
N LEU A 73 -3.49 -18.90 -24.09
CA LEU A 73 -2.14 -19.12 -23.54
C LEU A 73 -2.08 -18.99 -22.02
N SER A 74 -3.09 -18.40 -21.38
CA SER A 74 -3.20 -18.33 -19.93
C SER A 74 -3.59 -19.70 -19.35
N PRO A 75 -3.04 -20.10 -18.19
CA PRO A 75 -3.46 -21.30 -17.49
C PRO A 75 -4.88 -21.23 -16.91
N HIS A 76 -5.48 -20.03 -16.87
CA HIS A 76 -6.78 -19.77 -16.26
C HIS A 76 -7.67 -18.95 -17.20
N LYS A 77 -8.94 -19.37 -17.37
CA LYS A 77 -9.96 -18.63 -18.14
C LYS A 77 -10.14 -17.23 -17.57
N GLU A 78 -9.96 -17.08 -16.26
CA GLU A 78 -10.14 -15.84 -15.53
C GLU A 78 -9.17 -14.74 -15.95
N ALA A 79 -8.13 -15.03 -16.74
CA ALA A 79 -7.30 -14.02 -17.38
C ALA A 79 -8.09 -13.09 -18.31
N GLU A 80 -9.29 -13.48 -18.78
CA GLU A 80 -10.14 -12.58 -19.54
C GLU A 80 -10.51 -11.31 -18.76
N SER A 81 -10.59 -11.40 -17.43
CA SER A 81 -10.85 -10.25 -16.57
C SER A 81 -9.77 -9.17 -16.70
N ILE A 82 -8.49 -9.55 -16.82
CA ILE A 82 -7.38 -8.59 -16.97
C ILE A 82 -7.41 -7.89 -18.33
N TYR A 83 -7.78 -8.62 -19.38
CA TYR A 83 -7.95 -8.07 -20.72
C TYR A 83 -9.06 -7.02 -20.73
N ASN A 84 -10.24 -7.37 -20.22
CA ASN A 84 -11.40 -6.47 -20.15
C ASN A 84 -11.09 -5.21 -19.32
N ALA A 85 -10.27 -5.33 -18.27
CA ALA A 85 -9.83 -4.17 -17.50
C ALA A 85 -8.89 -3.27 -18.29
N MET A 86 -7.95 -3.81 -19.06
CA MET A 86 -7.02 -3.02 -19.87
C MET A 86 -7.72 -2.33 -21.04
N ASP A 87 -8.78 -2.90 -21.60
CA ASP A 87 -9.65 -2.22 -22.57
C ASP A 87 -10.28 -0.93 -22.01
N ASN A 88 -10.59 -0.94 -20.71
CA ASN A 88 -11.19 0.20 -20.01
C ASN A 88 -10.16 1.15 -19.37
N PHE A 89 -8.91 0.72 -19.28
CA PHE A 89 -7.79 1.43 -18.65
C PHE A 89 -6.55 1.26 -19.53
N PRO A 90 -6.50 1.92 -20.71
CA PRO A 90 -5.46 1.72 -21.71
C PRO A 90 -4.08 2.14 -21.19
N LEU A 91 -3.05 1.48 -21.71
CA LEU A 91 -1.67 1.59 -21.24
C LEU A 91 -0.79 2.40 -22.21
N ASP A 92 -1.40 3.22 -23.07
CA ASP A 92 -0.73 3.95 -24.14
C ASP A 92 0.48 4.76 -23.65
N GLY A 93 1.66 4.41 -24.15
CA GLY A 93 2.90 5.11 -23.81
C GLY A 93 3.44 4.81 -22.40
N MET A 94 2.73 4.01 -21.60
CA MET A 94 3.05 3.77 -20.20
C MET A 94 4.21 2.79 -20.03
N ARG A 95 4.93 2.94 -18.92
CA ARG A 95 5.93 1.98 -18.47
C ARG A 95 5.41 1.19 -17.28
N GLY A 96 5.47 -0.13 -17.33
CA GLY A 96 4.96 -0.95 -16.24
C GLY A 96 5.81 -2.14 -15.84
N LEU A 97 5.30 -2.85 -14.84
CA LEU A 97 5.87 -4.06 -14.28
C LEU A 97 4.91 -5.24 -14.44
N VAL A 98 5.42 -6.40 -14.81
CA VAL A 98 4.71 -7.67 -14.70
C VAL A 98 5.35 -8.52 -13.61
N VAL A 99 4.54 -8.99 -12.67
CA VAL A 99 4.97 -9.86 -11.56
C VAL A 99 4.33 -11.23 -11.72
N GLY A 100 5.15 -12.28 -11.72
CA GLY A 100 4.68 -13.66 -11.82
C GLY A 100 4.62 -14.19 -13.24
N SER A 101 5.64 -13.90 -14.04
CA SER A 101 5.68 -14.35 -15.43
C SER A 101 5.90 -15.86 -15.54
N THR A 102 5.49 -16.42 -16.68
CA THR A 102 5.61 -17.84 -16.98
C THR A 102 6.47 -18.07 -18.22
N SER A 103 6.67 -19.32 -18.63
CA SER A 103 7.31 -19.61 -19.92
C SER A 103 6.51 -19.09 -21.12
N GLN A 104 5.21 -18.77 -20.94
CA GLN A 104 4.38 -18.11 -21.94
C GLN A 104 4.23 -16.61 -21.57
N PRO A 105 4.77 -15.66 -22.36
CA PRO A 105 4.71 -14.23 -22.05
C PRO A 105 3.35 -13.62 -22.41
N TRP A 106 2.25 -14.29 -22.10
CA TRP A 106 0.90 -13.89 -22.52
C TRP A 106 0.48 -12.55 -21.90
N LEU A 107 0.85 -12.31 -20.63
CA LEU A 107 0.53 -11.07 -19.93
C LEU A 107 1.41 -9.92 -20.42
N GLU A 108 2.70 -10.15 -20.67
CA GLU A 108 3.59 -9.16 -21.28
C GLU A 108 3.12 -8.77 -22.68
N VAL A 109 2.73 -9.74 -23.50
CA VAL A 109 2.14 -9.49 -24.82
C VAL A 109 0.84 -8.71 -24.69
N MET A 110 -0.03 -9.09 -23.76
CA MET A 110 -1.30 -8.40 -23.52
C MET A 110 -1.07 -6.92 -23.19
N VAL A 111 -0.17 -6.58 -22.25
CA VAL A 111 0.08 -5.16 -21.92
C VAL A 111 0.66 -4.38 -23.09
N LEU A 112 1.50 -5.01 -23.92
CA LEU A 112 2.04 -4.37 -25.13
C LEU A 112 0.98 -4.18 -26.22
N GLN A 113 0.02 -5.10 -26.36
CA GLN A 113 -1.13 -4.94 -27.27
C GLN A 113 -2.04 -3.78 -26.83
N HIS A 114 -2.13 -3.52 -25.52
CA HIS A 114 -2.88 -2.39 -24.95
C HIS A 114 -2.06 -1.08 -24.86
N GLY A 115 -0.99 -0.95 -25.64
CA GLY A 115 -0.29 0.32 -25.84
C GLY A 115 0.92 0.57 -24.92
N ALA A 116 1.24 -0.35 -24.00
CA ALA A 116 2.39 -0.18 -23.11
C ALA A 116 3.68 0.03 -23.91
N ARG A 117 4.41 1.11 -23.59
CA ARG A 117 5.67 1.44 -24.25
C ARG A 117 6.76 0.45 -23.84
N ASN A 118 6.85 0.19 -22.54
CA ASN A 118 7.89 -0.62 -21.93
C ASN A 118 7.35 -1.45 -20.76
N VAL A 119 7.76 -2.70 -20.66
CA VAL A 119 7.44 -3.60 -19.55
C VAL A 119 8.70 -4.22 -18.97
N VAL A 120 8.81 -4.15 -17.66
CA VAL A 120 9.80 -4.90 -16.88
C VAL A 120 9.10 -6.12 -16.31
N THR A 121 9.63 -7.32 -16.51
CA THR A 121 9.06 -8.54 -15.94
C THR A 121 10.01 -9.15 -14.90
N ILE A 122 9.47 -9.53 -13.74
CA ILE A 122 10.24 -10.21 -12.69
C ILE A 122 10.12 -11.71 -12.92
N GLN A 123 11.27 -12.35 -13.14
CA GLN A 123 11.31 -13.75 -13.55
C GLN A 123 12.48 -14.52 -12.91
N ARG A 124 12.28 -15.82 -12.66
CA ARG A 124 13.28 -16.73 -12.06
C ARG A 124 14.19 -17.44 -13.07
N ASN A 125 13.78 -17.56 -14.33
CA ASN A 125 14.57 -18.19 -15.40
C ASN A 125 15.11 -17.17 -16.41
N LYS A 126 16.22 -17.50 -17.07
CA LYS A 126 16.68 -16.75 -18.24
C LYS A 126 15.82 -17.12 -19.43
N PHE A 127 15.20 -16.13 -20.05
CA PHE A 127 14.53 -16.31 -21.34
C PHE A 127 15.21 -15.46 -22.40
N ASN A 128 15.27 -15.99 -23.63
CA ASN A 128 15.78 -15.25 -24.77
C ASN A 128 14.67 -14.37 -25.33
N ILE A 129 14.61 -13.11 -24.90
CA ILE A 129 13.69 -12.13 -25.47
C ILE A 129 14.11 -11.87 -26.92
N GLN A 130 13.15 -12.05 -27.83
CA GLN A 130 13.30 -11.77 -29.26
C GLN A 130 13.88 -10.37 -29.50
N GLU A 131 14.85 -10.27 -30.41
CA GLU A 131 15.72 -9.09 -30.55
C GLU A 131 14.95 -7.77 -30.72
N GLU A 132 13.91 -7.77 -31.56
CA GLU A 132 13.07 -6.59 -31.83
C GLU A 132 12.29 -6.09 -30.59
N PHE A 133 12.06 -6.96 -29.60
CA PHE A 133 11.35 -6.61 -28.36
C PHE A 133 12.28 -6.25 -27.21
N ARG A 134 13.60 -6.37 -27.34
CA ARG A 134 14.55 -6.05 -26.24
C ARG A 134 14.51 -4.59 -25.78
N ASN A 135 14.05 -3.69 -26.65
CA ASN A 135 13.83 -2.28 -26.30
C ASN A 135 12.48 -2.01 -25.63
N ARG A 136 11.56 -2.99 -25.63
CA ARG A 136 10.21 -2.88 -25.04
C ARG A 136 10.04 -3.77 -23.81
N ILE A 137 10.66 -4.95 -23.78
CA ILE A 137 10.56 -5.92 -22.70
C ILE A 137 11.94 -6.11 -22.08
N SER A 138 12.02 -6.05 -20.75
CA SER A 138 13.21 -6.47 -20.01
C SER A 138 12.82 -7.46 -18.92
N ALA A 139 13.48 -8.62 -18.87
CA ALA A 139 13.33 -9.58 -17.79
C ALA A 139 14.46 -9.41 -16.76
N ILE A 140 14.09 -9.26 -15.49
CA ILE A 140 15.04 -9.12 -14.38
C ILE A 140 14.79 -10.19 -13.31
N PHE A 141 15.88 -10.60 -12.66
CA PHE A 141 15.81 -11.53 -11.52
C PHE A 141 15.33 -10.83 -10.25
N PRO A 142 14.61 -11.53 -9.35
CA PRO A 142 14.26 -11.01 -8.03
C PRO A 142 15.45 -10.40 -7.28
N VAL A 143 16.60 -11.09 -7.24
CA VAL A 143 17.83 -10.61 -6.58
C VAL A 143 18.35 -9.32 -7.21
N TYR A 144 18.27 -9.18 -8.54
CA TYR A 144 18.68 -7.95 -9.22
C TYR A 144 17.79 -6.79 -8.80
N LEU A 145 16.47 -7.00 -8.80
CA LEU A 145 15.51 -5.98 -8.40
C LEU A 145 15.68 -5.61 -6.93
N ALA A 146 15.90 -6.58 -6.03
CA ALA A 146 16.18 -6.34 -4.62
C ALA A 146 17.46 -5.51 -4.41
N ASN A 147 18.51 -5.72 -5.19
CA ASN A 147 19.76 -4.96 -5.10
C ASN A 147 19.70 -3.58 -5.77
N ASN A 148 18.78 -3.37 -6.71
CA ASN A 148 18.73 -2.18 -7.55
C ASN A 148 17.39 -1.46 -7.45
N TRP A 149 16.67 -1.66 -6.35
CA TRP A 149 15.29 -1.19 -6.17
C TRP A 149 15.17 0.33 -6.36
N GLN A 150 16.21 1.09 -6.03
CA GLN A 150 16.25 2.55 -6.20
C GLN A 150 16.05 2.98 -7.66
N LYS A 151 16.38 2.11 -8.64
CA LYS A 151 16.17 2.38 -10.07
C LYS A 151 14.70 2.29 -10.48
N PHE A 152 13.86 1.66 -9.66
CA PHE A 152 12.46 1.34 -9.98
C PHE A 152 11.46 2.12 -9.13
N VAL A 153 11.87 2.62 -7.95
CA VAL A 153 10.96 3.34 -7.05
C VAL A 153 10.33 4.57 -7.70
N ARG A 154 9.01 4.62 -7.66
CA ARG A 154 8.17 5.67 -8.27
C ARG A 154 8.47 5.92 -9.75
N ARG A 155 8.88 4.89 -10.49
CA ARG A 155 9.21 5.01 -11.93
C ARG A 155 8.15 4.41 -12.85
N LEU A 156 7.24 3.60 -12.33
CA LEU A 156 6.27 2.85 -13.13
C LEU A 156 4.87 3.46 -13.06
N ASP A 157 4.20 3.47 -14.20
CA ASP A 157 2.82 3.97 -14.35
C ASP A 157 1.79 2.88 -13.99
N PHE A 158 2.13 1.61 -14.27
CA PHE A 158 1.27 0.49 -13.94
C PHE A 158 2.05 -0.75 -13.50
N ALA A 159 1.33 -1.69 -12.88
CA ALA A 159 1.80 -3.03 -12.60
C ALA A 159 0.69 -4.04 -12.93
N ALA A 160 1.06 -5.25 -13.32
CA ALA A 160 0.12 -6.33 -13.57
C ALA A 160 0.64 -7.61 -12.93
N SER A 161 -0.24 -8.30 -12.20
CA SER A 161 0.05 -9.63 -11.67
C SER A 161 -1.22 -10.45 -11.72
N PHE A 162 -1.11 -11.67 -12.23
CA PHE A 162 -2.25 -12.56 -12.37
C PHE A 162 -1.88 -13.95 -11.86
N SER A 163 -2.62 -14.43 -10.86
CA SER A 163 -2.44 -15.75 -10.26
C SER A 163 -0.98 -16.02 -9.82
N SER A 164 -0.32 -15.03 -9.21
CA SER A 164 1.06 -15.17 -8.73
C SER A 164 1.25 -14.80 -7.27
N ILE A 165 0.81 -13.61 -6.85
CA ILE A 165 1.09 -13.07 -5.50
C ILE A 165 0.56 -13.99 -4.39
N GLN A 166 -0.54 -14.73 -4.62
CA GLN A 166 -1.09 -15.68 -3.67
C GLN A 166 -0.16 -16.86 -3.34
N HIS A 167 0.86 -17.11 -4.15
CA HIS A 167 1.82 -18.20 -3.95
C HIS A 167 3.07 -17.73 -3.19
N THR A 168 3.34 -16.43 -3.10
CA THR A 168 4.59 -15.87 -2.57
C THR A 168 4.78 -16.23 -1.09
N GLY A 169 5.93 -16.81 -0.73
CA GLY A 169 6.25 -17.16 0.65
C GLY A 169 5.57 -18.45 1.15
N LEU A 170 5.02 -19.28 0.27
CA LEU A 170 4.53 -20.62 0.64
C LEU A 170 5.58 -21.72 0.39
N GLY A 171 6.68 -21.40 -0.30
CA GLY A 171 7.76 -22.33 -0.59
C GLY A 171 7.48 -23.37 -1.67
N ARG A 172 6.30 -23.30 -2.32
CA ARG A 172 5.88 -24.14 -3.46
C ARG A 172 6.95 -24.27 -4.54
N TYR A 173 7.73 -23.22 -4.75
CA TYR A 173 8.72 -23.15 -5.81
C TYR A 173 10.17 -23.26 -5.32
N GLY A 174 10.35 -23.78 -4.10
CA GLY A 174 11.65 -23.88 -3.43
C GLY A 174 12.08 -22.58 -2.75
N ASP A 175 11.28 -21.51 -2.86
CA ASP A 175 11.48 -20.25 -2.15
C ASP A 175 11.37 -20.43 -0.62
N PRO A 176 12.04 -19.57 0.18
CA PRO A 176 11.85 -19.59 1.62
C PRO A 176 10.40 -19.27 1.99
N ILE A 177 9.89 -19.95 3.01
CA ILE A 177 8.57 -19.65 3.55
C ILE A 177 8.57 -18.28 4.24
N ASP A 178 7.50 -17.53 3.99
CA ASP A 178 7.22 -16.23 4.57
C ASP A 178 5.71 -16.07 4.76
N PRO A 179 5.19 -16.11 6.00
CA PRO A 179 3.77 -15.96 6.28
C PRO A 179 3.14 -14.70 5.66
N ILE A 180 3.92 -13.63 5.47
CA ILE A 180 3.47 -12.33 4.96
C ILE A 180 4.12 -11.97 3.59
N GLY A 181 4.63 -12.98 2.87
CA GLY A 181 5.36 -12.76 1.60
C GLY A 181 4.53 -12.08 0.51
N ASP A 182 3.24 -12.38 0.43
CA ASP A 182 2.26 -11.73 -0.47
C ASP A 182 2.10 -10.23 -0.16
N LEU A 183 2.01 -9.87 1.12
CA LEU A 183 1.87 -8.47 1.57
C LEU A 183 3.15 -7.68 1.29
N ARG A 184 4.31 -8.31 1.50
CA ARG A 184 5.61 -7.73 1.12
C ARG A 184 5.74 -7.56 -0.40
N GLU A 185 5.19 -8.48 -1.20
CA GLU A 185 5.13 -8.34 -2.65
C GLU A 185 4.29 -7.12 -3.07
N MET A 186 3.11 -6.96 -2.47
CA MET A 186 2.26 -5.79 -2.71
C MET A 186 2.95 -4.48 -2.31
N GLN A 187 3.63 -4.44 -1.16
CA GLN A 187 4.38 -3.25 -0.74
C GLN A 187 5.50 -2.92 -1.73
N LYS A 188 6.23 -3.92 -2.25
CA LYS A 188 7.24 -3.70 -3.30
C LYS A 188 6.63 -3.09 -4.55
N ILE A 189 5.49 -3.62 -5.02
CA ILE A 189 4.76 -3.09 -6.17
C ILE A 189 4.33 -1.64 -5.92
N LYS A 190 3.74 -1.34 -4.75
CA LYS A 190 3.35 0.00 -4.32
C LYS A 190 4.52 0.99 -4.41
N CYS A 191 5.71 0.55 -3.99
CA CYS A 191 6.90 1.39 -4.01
C CYS A 191 7.47 1.66 -5.41
N MET A 192 7.34 0.72 -6.33
CA MET A 192 7.78 0.90 -7.72
C MET A 192 6.80 1.74 -8.54
N LEU A 193 5.51 1.69 -8.21
CA LEU A 193 4.48 2.52 -8.81
C LEU A 193 4.65 4.00 -8.41
N LYS A 194 4.38 4.88 -9.36
CA LYS A 194 4.12 6.30 -9.08
C LYS A 194 2.87 6.43 -8.23
N LYS A 195 2.72 7.54 -7.50
CA LYS A 195 1.42 7.91 -6.90
C LYS A 195 0.39 8.01 -8.02
N GLY A 196 -0.78 7.41 -7.82
CA GLY A 196 -1.82 7.29 -8.85
C GLY A 196 -1.60 6.19 -9.89
N GLY A 197 -0.47 5.46 -9.83
CA GLY A 197 -0.22 4.33 -10.71
C GLY A 197 -1.18 3.17 -10.46
N ILE A 198 -1.50 2.41 -11.50
CA ILE A 198 -2.56 1.38 -11.45
C ILE A 198 -1.97 -0.02 -11.36
N LEU A 199 -2.49 -0.84 -10.46
CA LEU A 199 -2.19 -2.26 -10.38
C LEU A 199 -3.39 -3.09 -10.84
N PHE A 200 -3.18 -3.90 -11.87
CA PHE A 200 -4.08 -4.95 -12.32
C PHE A 200 -3.76 -6.24 -11.55
N LEU A 201 -4.57 -6.59 -10.56
CA LEU A 201 -4.31 -7.71 -9.66
C LEU A 201 -5.37 -8.81 -9.82
N GLY A 202 -4.95 -9.98 -10.32
CA GLY A 202 -5.78 -11.18 -10.38
C GLY A 202 -5.41 -12.16 -9.27
N VAL A 203 -6.27 -12.33 -8.27
CA VAL A 203 -6.06 -13.24 -7.13
C VAL A 203 -7.35 -13.99 -6.79
N PRO A 204 -7.25 -15.21 -6.22
CA PRO A 204 -8.42 -15.96 -5.76
C PRO A 204 -9.10 -15.25 -4.58
N PHE A 205 -10.38 -14.94 -4.74
CA PHE A 205 -11.20 -14.32 -3.71
C PHE A 205 -12.19 -15.33 -3.11
N GLY A 206 -12.48 -15.21 -1.81
CA GLY A 206 -13.41 -16.09 -1.12
C GLY A 206 -13.37 -15.89 0.40
N THR A 207 -13.35 -17.00 1.15
CA THR A 207 -13.05 -16.95 2.59
C THR A 207 -11.54 -16.94 2.80
N ASP A 208 -11.06 -16.18 3.78
CA ASP A 208 -9.65 -16.16 4.16
C ASP A 208 -9.17 -17.58 4.46
N ALA A 209 -8.24 -18.08 3.62
CA ALA A 209 -7.75 -19.44 3.75
C ALA A 209 -6.32 -19.60 3.20
N ILE A 210 -5.57 -20.51 3.81
CA ILE A 210 -4.27 -20.97 3.32
C ILE A 210 -4.42 -22.44 2.95
N HIS A 211 -4.28 -22.74 1.66
CA HIS A 211 -4.07 -24.10 1.18
C HIS A 211 -2.56 -24.32 1.11
N PHE A 212 -1.96 -24.81 2.19
CA PHE A 212 -0.50 -24.90 2.30
C PHE A 212 0.03 -26.15 1.58
N ASN A 213 1.07 -26.06 0.73
CA ASN A 213 1.88 -24.91 0.30
C ASN A 213 1.40 -24.26 -1.03
N ALA A 214 0.24 -24.68 -1.54
CA ALA A 214 -0.26 -24.29 -2.84
C ALA A 214 -0.50 -22.79 -3.02
N GLN A 215 -1.41 -22.21 -2.23
CA GLN A 215 -1.94 -20.86 -2.45
C GLN A 215 -2.74 -20.29 -1.27
N ARG A 216 -2.90 -18.97 -1.25
CA ARG A 216 -3.85 -18.25 -0.38
C ARG A 216 -5.15 -17.96 -1.12
N TYR A 217 -6.26 -17.93 -0.39
CA TYR A 217 -7.52 -17.33 -0.81
C TYR A 217 -7.73 -16.08 0.04
N TYR A 218 -8.06 -14.97 -0.62
CA TYR A 218 -8.22 -13.69 0.05
C TYR A 218 -9.69 -13.51 0.39
N GLY A 219 -9.99 -13.47 1.68
CA GLY A 219 -11.27 -13.03 2.18
C GLY A 219 -11.19 -11.61 2.72
N PRO A 220 -12.26 -11.18 3.42
CA PRO A 220 -12.38 -9.87 4.03
C PRO A 220 -11.12 -9.32 4.69
N ILE A 221 -10.40 -10.15 5.45
CA ILE A 221 -9.30 -9.70 6.32
C ILE A 221 -8.02 -9.60 5.51
N ARG A 222 -7.63 -10.67 4.83
CA ARG A 222 -6.34 -10.67 4.12
C ARG A 222 -6.40 -9.83 2.86
N LEU A 223 -7.56 -9.71 2.20
CA LEU A 223 -7.72 -8.78 1.08
C LEU A 223 -7.54 -7.33 1.53
N ALA A 224 -8.11 -6.97 2.68
CA ALA A 224 -7.93 -5.67 3.32
C ALA A 224 -6.44 -5.34 3.50
N MET A 225 -5.68 -6.27 4.08
CA MET A 225 -4.23 -6.15 4.27
C MET A 225 -3.50 -6.02 2.92
N LEU A 226 -3.91 -6.80 1.92
CA LEU A 226 -3.33 -6.78 0.57
C LEU A 226 -3.49 -5.41 -0.10
N PHE A 227 -4.60 -4.70 0.18
CA PHE A 227 -4.94 -3.41 -0.40
C PHE A 227 -4.43 -2.22 0.40
N GLN A 228 -3.61 -2.44 1.43
CA GLN A 228 -3.10 -1.35 2.25
C GLN A 228 -2.37 -0.28 1.40
N GLY A 229 -2.90 0.94 1.46
CA GLY A 229 -2.41 2.10 0.72
C GLY A 229 -2.62 2.06 -0.80
N PHE A 230 -3.51 1.19 -1.24
CA PHE A 230 -4.14 1.26 -2.55
C PHE A 230 -5.60 1.68 -2.41
N GLU A 231 -6.09 2.46 -3.37
CA GLU A 231 -7.50 2.80 -3.55
C GLU A 231 -8.14 1.76 -4.49
N TRP A 232 -9.29 1.21 -4.13
CA TRP A 232 -10.04 0.34 -5.04
C TRP A 232 -10.66 1.15 -6.18
N VAL A 233 -10.45 0.73 -7.43
CA VAL A 233 -10.92 1.45 -8.63
C VAL A 233 -12.06 0.72 -9.32
N ALA A 234 -11.92 -0.59 -9.54
CA ALA A 234 -12.90 -1.39 -10.25
C ALA A 234 -12.65 -2.89 -10.04
N THR A 235 -13.69 -3.69 -10.27
CA THR A 235 -13.58 -5.16 -10.32
C THR A 235 -14.09 -5.67 -11.66
N TYR A 236 -13.41 -6.68 -12.20
CA TYR A 236 -13.78 -7.39 -13.42
C TYR A 236 -13.79 -8.90 -13.19
N SER A 237 -14.68 -9.59 -13.89
CA SER A 237 -14.74 -11.06 -13.97
C SER A 237 -14.44 -11.53 -15.37
N ALA A 238 -14.15 -12.82 -15.52
CA ALA A 238 -14.01 -13.45 -16.83
C ALA A 238 -15.29 -13.34 -17.67
N ASP A 239 -16.45 -13.42 -17.03
CA ASP A 239 -17.73 -13.57 -17.73
C ASP A 239 -18.40 -12.22 -18.09
N SER A 240 -17.73 -11.10 -17.87
CA SER A 240 -18.27 -9.75 -18.14
C SER A 240 -17.18 -8.79 -18.60
N GLU A 241 -17.43 -8.12 -19.72
CA GLU A 241 -16.61 -7.00 -20.21
C GLU A 241 -16.89 -5.70 -19.42
N LYS A 242 -18.01 -5.64 -18.72
CA LYS A 242 -18.40 -4.49 -17.91
C LYS A 242 -17.80 -4.57 -16.51
N ARG A 243 -17.47 -3.40 -15.97
CA ARG A 243 -17.15 -3.20 -14.55
C ARG A 243 -18.27 -3.79 -13.69
N MET A 244 -17.89 -4.55 -12.68
CA MET A 244 -18.81 -5.07 -11.68
C MET A 244 -18.88 -4.11 -10.50
N ASN A 245 -20.07 -3.97 -9.92
CA ASN A 245 -20.20 -3.38 -8.59
C ASN A 245 -19.62 -4.37 -7.58
N ALA A 246 -18.84 -3.88 -6.62
CA ALA A 246 -18.37 -4.69 -5.51
C ALA A 246 -19.59 -5.32 -4.81
N SER A 247 -19.62 -6.65 -4.79
CA SER A 247 -20.63 -7.42 -4.07
C SER A 247 -19.91 -8.59 -3.41
N PRO A 248 -20.01 -8.73 -2.07
CA PRO A 248 -19.23 -9.69 -1.29
C PRO A 248 -19.67 -11.16 -1.46
N LEU A 249 -20.50 -11.48 -2.46
CA LEU A 249 -21.22 -12.77 -2.55
C LEU A 249 -20.77 -13.70 -3.69
N PHE A 250 -19.67 -13.43 -4.38
CA PHE A 250 -19.24 -14.26 -5.51
C PHE A 250 -17.90 -14.96 -5.26
N VAL A 251 -17.85 -16.24 -5.65
CA VAL A 251 -16.68 -17.13 -5.56
C VAL A 251 -16.10 -17.26 -6.97
N ASN A 252 -14.83 -16.85 -7.17
CA ASN A 252 -13.86 -17.21 -8.23
C ASN A 252 -12.74 -16.13 -8.30
N VAL A 253 -11.69 -16.36 -9.10
CA VAL A 253 -10.59 -15.38 -9.28
C VAL A 253 -11.15 -14.09 -9.87
N PHE A 254 -11.07 -12.99 -9.11
CA PHE A 254 -11.43 -11.66 -9.58
C PHE A 254 -10.17 -10.89 -9.96
N LEU A 255 -10.28 -10.11 -11.05
CA LEU A 255 -9.37 -9.01 -11.22
C LEU A 255 -9.89 -7.81 -10.45
N MET A 256 -9.05 -7.33 -9.54
CA MET A 256 -9.24 -6.08 -8.85
C MET A 256 -8.24 -5.07 -9.39
N LEU A 257 -8.78 -3.93 -9.82
CA LEU A 257 -8.00 -2.80 -10.24
C LEU A 257 -7.85 -1.87 -9.04
N VAL A 258 -6.61 -1.63 -8.64
CA VAL A 258 -6.31 -0.78 -7.49
C VAL A 258 -5.31 0.31 -7.88
N ARG A 259 -5.44 1.50 -7.30
CA ARG A 259 -4.59 2.66 -7.58
C ARG A 259 -3.70 2.93 -6.39
N ASN A 260 -2.41 3.18 -6.62
CA ASN A 260 -1.50 3.57 -5.54
C ASN A 260 -1.91 4.93 -4.95
N ALA A 261 -2.41 4.94 -3.72
CA ALA A 261 -2.96 6.14 -3.07
C ALA A 261 -1.89 6.94 -2.31
N ASP A 262 -0.86 6.26 -1.80
CA ASP A 262 0.16 6.86 -0.95
C ASP A 262 1.52 6.98 -1.64
N VAL A 263 2.35 7.89 -1.12
CA VAL A 263 3.78 7.85 -1.41
C VAL A 263 4.40 6.72 -0.60
N CYS A 264 4.95 5.71 -1.27
CA CYS A 264 5.70 4.67 -0.55
C CYS A 264 6.90 5.28 0.19
N VAL A 265 7.05 4.86 1.44
CA VAL A 265 8.27 4.99 2.25
C VAL A 265 9.05 3.68 2.11
N PRO A 266 10.12 3.61 1.29
CA PRO A 266 10.79 2.35 1.00
C PRO A 266 11.38 1.67 2.24
N THR A 267 11.75 2.47 3.25
CA THR A 267 12.29 2.05 4.56
C THR A 267 11.25 1.42 5.49
N GLN A 268 9.96 1.63 5.23
CA GLN A 268 8.87 1.08 6.03
C GLN A 268 8.98 -0.45 6.08
N GLN A 269 8.98 -0.98 7.30
CA GLN A 269 8.92 -2.42 7.53
C GLN A 269 7.48 -2.89 7.51
N VAL A 270 7.21 -3.98 6.80
CA VAL A 270 5.95 -4.73 6.91
C VAL A 270 6.26 -5.92 7.82
N THR A 271 5.77 -5.84 9.05
CA THR A 271 6.00 -6.84 10.10
C THR A 271 4.72 -7.57 10.44
N TYR A 272 4.83 -8.74 11.06
CA TYR A 272 3.65 -9.46 11.51
C TYR A 272 2.91 -8.68 12.61
N GLU A 273 3.67 -8.00 13.47
CA GLU A 273 3.18 -7.22 14.60
C GLU A 273 2.36 -6.01 14.12
N SER A 274 2.89 -5.24 13.17
CA SER A 274 2.14 -4.11 12.57
C SER A 274 0.83 -4.56 11.91
N LEU A 275 0.80 -5.79 11.37
CA LEU A 275 -0.39 -6.36 10.75
C LEU A 275 -1.41 -6.88 11.78
N GLN A 276 -0.98 -7.24 13.00
CA GLN A 276 -1.89 -7.62 14.07
C GLN A 276 -2.66 -6.42 14.62
N ASP A 277 -1.99 -5.28 14.76
CA ASP A 277 -2.64 -4.03 15.17
C ASP A 277 -3.76 -3.63 14.18
N GLU A 278 -3.55 -3.87 12.88
CA GLU A 278 -4.57 -3.65 11.85
C GLU A 278 -5.76 -4.60 11.94
N ILE A 279 -5.52 -5.88 12.24
CA ILE A 279 -6.60 -6.85 12.49
C ILE A 279 -7.44 -6.41 13.69
N GLN A 280 -6.80 -5.91 14.75
CA GLN A 280 -7.51 -5.37 15.92
C GLN A 280 -8.33 -4.12 15.58
N LEU A 281 -7.81 -3.22 14.75
CA LEU A 281 -8.54 -2.05 14.27
C LEU A 281 -9.74 -2.43 13.41
N LEU A 282 -9.57 -3.38 12.47
CA LEU A 282 -10.65 -3.96 11.67
C LEU A 282 -11.75 -4.56 12.55
N GLN A 283 -11.37 -5.29 13.60
CA GLN A 283 -12.29 -5.88 14.57
C GLN A 283 -13.03 -4.84 15.42
N ALA A 284 -12.37 -3.73 15.72
CA ALA A 284 -12.98 -2.59 16.40
C ALA A 284 -13.93 -1.78 15.49
N GLY A 285 -14.16 -2.22 14.24
CA GLY A 285 -15.00 -1.54 13.27
C GLY A 285 -14.37 -0.25 12.73
N VAL A 286 -13.06 -0.07 12.91
CA VAL A 286 -12.32 1.04 12.30
C VAL A 286 -12.16 0.71 10.82
N PRO A 287 -12.77 1.50 9.91
CA PRO A 287 -12.62 1.25 8.48
C PRO A 287 -11.15 1.44 8.09
N LEU A 288 -10.58 0.51 7.34
CA LEU A 288 -9.28 0.70 6.74
C LEU A 288 -9.34 1.91 5.81
N SER A 289 -8.44 2.87 6.00
CA SER A 289 -8.34 4.08 5.19
C SER A 289 -8.15 3.81 3.69
N SER A 290 -7.72 2.61 3.32
CA SER A 290 -7.50 2.14 1.94
C SER A 290 -8.74 1.51 1.28
N LEU A 291 -9.74 1.14 2.07
CA LEU A 291 -10.94 0.47 1.59
C LEU A 291 -12.05 1.52 1.51
N SER A 292 -12.26 2.07 0.31
CA SER A 292 -13.44 2.88 -0.03
C SER A 292 -14.70 2.00 -0.09
N LEU A 293 -14.96 1.26 0.99
CA LEU A 293 -16.13 0.42 1.14
C LEU A 293 -17.35 1.30 1.42
N THR A 294 -18.45 0.95 0.80
CA THR A 294 -19.75 1.50 1.17
C THR A 294 -20.07 1.12 2.62
N PRO A 295 -20.90 1.91 3.33
CA PRO A 295 -21.31 1.58 4.70
C PRO A 295 -21.91 0.17 4.86
N ALA A 296 -22.55 -0.36 3.81
CA ALA A 296 -23.11 -1.71 3.80
C ALA A 296 -22.01 -2.79 3.71
N GLU A 297 -20.94 -2.55 2.96
CA GLU A 297 -19.82 -3.49 2.84
C GLU A 297 -18.95 -3.48 4.10
N ALA A 298 -18.72 -2.30 4.69
CA ALA A 298 -18.06 -2.19 5.99
C ALA A 298 -18.85 -2.92 7.10
N ALA A 299 -20.18 -2.80 7.08
CA ALA A 299 -21.05 -3.54 8.00
C ALA A 299 -21.03 -5.05 7.76
N ALA A 300 -21.02 -5.51 6.50
CA ALA A 300 -20.89 -6.93 6.18
C ALA A 300 -19.53 -7.50 6.64
N LEU A 301 -18.44 -6.75 6.45
CA LEU A 301 -17.10 -7.09 6.93
C LEU A 301 -17.07 -7.23 8.45
N ALA A 302 -17.66 -6.26 9.17
CA ALA A 302 -17.75 -6.24 10.63
C ALA A 302 -18.57 -7.42 11.18
N VAL A 303 -19.66 -7.81 10.51
CA VAL A 303 -20.47 -8.97 10.90
C VAL A 303 -19.70 -10.28 10.73
N ILE A 304 -18.96 -10.45 9.62
CA ILE A 304 -18.12 -11.63 9.39
C ILE A 304 -17.03 -11.74 10.48
N LEU A 305 -16.39 -10.62 10.82
CA LEU A 305 -15.38 -10.51 11.88
C LEU A 305 -15.95 -10.82 13.27
N ALA A 306 -17.21 -10.45 13.55
CA ALA A 306 -17.86 -10.72 14.84
C ALA A 306 -18.28 -12.19 15.01
N THR A 307 -18.59 -12.90 13.92
CA THR A 307 -19.07 -14.30 13.97
C THR A 307 -18.00 -15.36 14.23
N THR A 308 -16.71 -15.02 14.17
CA THR A 308 -15.60 -15.98 14.43
C THR A 308 -15.20 -16.07 15.91
N GLN A 309 -15.75 -15.22 16.79
CA GLN A 309 -15.59 -15.35 18.24
C GLN A 309 -16.56 -16.38 18.83
N THR A 310 -16.23 -17.66 18.70
CA THR A 310 -16.59 -18.61 19.76
C THR A 310 -15.37 -19.42 20.13
N THR A 311 -14.96 -19.28 21.40
CA THR A 311 -13.72 -19.76 22.04
C THR A 311 -12.52 -18.82 21.82
N THR A 312 -12.18 -17.93 22.75
CA THR A 312 -11.66 -18.27 24.08
C THR A 312 -11.58 -17.03 25.00
N LEU A 313 -11.82 -17.30 26.29
CA LEU A 313 -11.65 -16.49 27.51
C LEU A 313 -11.87 -14.97 27.46
N ALA A 314 -13.01 -14.59 28.04
CA ALA A 314 -13.26 -13.26 28.60
C ALA A 314 -12.14 -12.84 29.56
N THR A 315 -11.40 -11.80 29.18
CA THR A 315 -10.67 -10.97 30.14
C THR A 315 -11.35 -9.61 30.12
N THR A 316 -12.01 -9.27 31.21
CA THR A 316 -12.74 -8.02 31.39
C THR A 316 -11.75 -6.88 31.53
N THR A 317 -11.46 -6.17 30.45
CA THR A 317 -10.79 -4.86 30.51
C THR A 317 -11.85 -3.79 30.36
N THR A 318 -12.01 -2.97 31.39
CA THR A 318 -12.95 -1.84 31.37
C THR A 318 -12.35 -0.76 30.48
N VAL A 319 -12.90 -0.60 29.27
CA VAL A 319 -12.53 0.50 28.36
C VAL A 319 -13.54 1.62 28.56
N THR A 320 -13.05 2.76 29.04
CA THR A 320 -13.79 4.02 29.10
C THR A 320 -14.06 4.47 27.67
N THR A 321 -15.33 4.48 27.26
CA THR A 321 -15.79 5.04 25.99
C THR A 321 -15.57 6.54 25.96
N THR A 322 -14.58 7.01 25.21
CA THR A 322 -14.56 8.35 24.63
C THR A 322 -15.09 8.26 23.21
N THR A 323 -16.22 8.92 22.97
CA THR A 323 -16.84 9.06 21.66
C THR A 323 -15.97 9.96 20.80
N THR A 324 -15.23 9.38 19.85
CA THR A 324 -14.51 10.13 18.82
C THR A 324 -15.34 10.14 17.54
N THR A 325 -15.91 11.31 17.24
CA THR A 325 -16.49 11.62 15.93
C THR A 325 -15.36 11.56 14.90
N ALA A 326 -15.49 10.68 13.91
CA ALA A 326 -14.53 10.54 12.82
C ALA A 326 -14.55 11.78 11.92
N THR A 327 -13.42 12.49 11.86
CA THR A 327 -13.20 13.62 10.95
C THR A 327 -12.75 13.06 9.61
N THR A 328 -13.60 13.17 8.59
CA THR A 328 -13.25 13.13 7.17
C THR A 328 -12.13 14.14 6.91
N THR A 329 -10.95 13.71 6.46
CA THR A 329 -9.97 14.61 5.84
C THR A 329 -10.41 14.94 4.42
N THR A 330 -11.50 15.71 4.31
CA THR A 330 -11.50 16.76 3.29
C THR A 330 -10.34 17.68 3.66
N SER A 331 -9.41 17.97 2.75
CA SER A 331 -8.52 19.12 2.93
C SER A 331 -9.43 20.33 3.11
N THR A 332 -9.70 20.70 4.36
CA THR A 332 -10.55 21.84 4.69
C THR A 332 -9.85 23.06 4.11
N PRO A 333 -10.51 23.81 3.21
CA PRO A 333 -9.95 25.05 2.73
C PRO A 333 -9.60 25.93 3.93
N TYR A 334 -8.47 26.62 3.84
CA TYR A 334 -8.02 27.54 4.88
C TYR A 334 -9.17 28.48 5.30
N PRO A 335 -9.62 28.45 6.57
CA PRO A 335 -10.92 29.00 6.93
C PRO A 335 -10.91 30.51 7.23
N CYS A 336 -9.74 31.15 7.19
CA CYS A 336 -9.51 32.51 7.65
C CYS A 336 -9.35 33.47 6.45
N SER A 337 -9.67 34.76 6.63
CA SER A 337 -9.69 35.75 5.53
C SER A 337 -8.63 36.84 5.68
N VAL A 338 -8.40 37.33 6.90
CA VAL A 338 -7.44 38.41 7.20
C VAL A 338 -6.10 37.82 7.65
N CYS A 339 -6.14 36.80 8.50
CA CYS A 339 -4.94 36.09 8.93
C CYS A 339 -4.47 35.17 7.79
N THR A 340 -3.17 35.17 7.47
CA THR A 340 -2.56 34.21 6.53
C THR A 340 -2.01 33.00 7.28
N PRO A 341 -1.83 31.82 6.64
CA PRO A 341 -1.21 30.66 7.29
C PRO A 341 0.11 31.03 7.99
N ILE A 342 0.29 30.55 9.23
CA ILE A 342 1.41 30.94 10.10
C ILE A 342 2.59 29.98 10.04
N TYR A 343 2.40 28.78 9.47
CA TYR A 343 3.47 27.80 9.32
C TYR A 343 4.53 28.29 8.31
N ASP A 344 5.81 28.08 8.61
CA ASP A 344 6.90 28.59 7.79
C ASP A 344 6.98 27.85 6.44
N ALA A 345 6.45 28.48 5.39
CA ALA A 345 6.50 27.98 4.03
C ALA A 345 7.92 27.86 3.44
N SER A 346 8.95 28.32 4.14
CA SER A 346 10.35 28.14 3.71
C SER A 346 10.96 26.80 4.15
N CYS A 347 10.25 26.00 4.95
CA CYS A 347 10.70 24.66 5.31
C CYS A 347 10.83 23.76 4.09
N GLN A 348 11.89 22.94 4.09
CA GLN A 348 12.26 22.10 2.95
C GLN A 348 12.06 20.61 3.22
N GLY A 349 11.66 20.26 4.44
CA GLY A 349 11.42 18.89 4.87
C GLY A 349 12.65 18.25 5.49
N GLU A 350 12.50 16.97 5.82
CA GLU A 350 13.53 16.22 6.57
C GLU A 350 14.89 16.24 5.86
N ASN A 351 15.96 16.48 6.64
CA ASN A 351 17.37 16.53 6.18
C ASN A 351 17.75 17.68 5.23
N LEU A 352 16.88 18.68 5.02
CA LEU A 352 17.16 19.85 4.20
C LEU A 352 17.10 21.16 5.02
N PRO A 353 18.11 22.06 4.93
CA PRO A 353 19.34 21.98 4.14
C PRO A 353 20.39 20.97 4.64
N SER A 354 20.27 20.46 5.87
CA SER A 354 21.13 19.38 6.38
C SER A 354 20.42 18.52 7.43
N PRO A 355 20.92 17.30 7.73
CA PRO A 355 20.37 16.43 8.77
C PRO A 355 20.32 17.02 10.18
N SER A 356 21.08 18.08 10.47
CA SER A 356 21.15 18.70 11.79
C SER A 356 20.53 20.11 11.84
N MET A 357 20.04 20.61 10.72
CA MET A 357 19.52 21.98 10.57
C MET A 357 18.35 21.97 9.57
N TYR A 358 17.34 21.16 9.84
CA TYR A 358 16.13 21.07 8.99
C TYR A 358 14.88 21.49 9.74
N CYS A 359 13.83 21.81 8.96
CA CYS A 359 12.47 21.98 9.46
C CYS A 359 11.46 21.28 8.55
N LEU A 360 10.45 20.69 9.17
CA LEU A 360 9.42 19.90 8.50
C LEU A 360 8.53 20.80 7.64
N ILE A 361 8.08 20.31 6.49
CA ILE A 361 7.06 21.01 5.68
C ILE A 361 5.69 20.93 6.36
N ASP A 362 4.76 21.80 5.97
CA ASP A 362 3.39 21.81 6.49
C ASP A 362 2.65 20.49 6.22
N ASP A 363 2.95 19.79 5.12
CA ASP A 363 2.42 18.43 4.83
C ASP A 363 2.92 17.35 5.81
N GLU A 364 4.06 17.57 6.48
CA GLU A 364 4.66 16.64 7.45
C GLU A 364 4.24 16.92 8.89
N VAL A 365 3.56 18.06 9.14
CA VAL A 365 3.09 18.49 10.46
C VAL A 365 1.56 18.49 10.47
N PRO A 366 0.89 17.91 11.49
CA PRO A 366 -0.57 17.87 11.54
C PRO A 366 -1.17 19.23 11.93
N ILE A 367 -0.91 20.27 11.14
CA ILE A 367 -1.43 21.63 11.39
C ILE A 367 -2.83 21.78 10.80
N THR A 368 -3.79 22.18 11.63
CA THR A 368 -5.16 22.45 11.18
C THR A 368 -5.61 23.82 11.70
N TYR A 369 -6.13 24.64 10.80
CA TYR A 369 -6.65 25.95 11.15
C TYR A 369 -8.15 25.87 11.40
N THR A 370 -8.62 26.61 12.40
CA THR A 370 -10.04 26.79 12.71
C THR A 370 -10.32 28.27 12.89
N LEU A 371 -11.52 28.72 12.52
CA LEU A 371 -11.99 30.09 12.74
C LEU A 371 -13.13 30.06 13.76
N GLY A 372 -13.02 30.84 14.84
CA GLY A 372 -14.09 30.97 15.82
C GLY A 372 -13.66 31.55 17.16
N PHE A 373 -14.48 31.34 18.20
CA PHE A 373 -14.14 31.77 19.56
C PHE A 373 -13.01 30.91 20.13
N CYS A 374 -11.95 31.57 20.55
CA CYS A 374 -10.80 30.98 21.22
C CYS A 374 -10.93 31.20 22.72
N SER A 375 -11.28 30.14 23.45
CA SER A 375 -11.50 30.19 24.91
C SER A 375 -10.22 30.47 25.70
N VAL A 376 -9.06 30.08 25.15
CA VAL A 376 -7.75 30.24 25.81
C VAL A 376 -7.23 31.68 25.65
N CYS A 377 -7.50 32.32 24.52
CA CYS A 377 -7.04 33.67 24.21
C CYS A 377 -8.11 34.77 24.36
N GLY A 378 -9.38 34.40 24.58
CA GLY A 378 -10.47 35.34 24.84
C GLY A 378 -10.95 36.11 23.61
N VAL A 379 -10.66 35.63 22.40
CA VAL A 379 -10.98 36.31 21.13
C VAL A 379 -12.12 35.60 20.41
N SER A 380 -13.14 36.34 19.97
CA SER A 380 -14.35 35.81 19.32
C SER A 380 -14.22 35.46 17.84
N ASP A 381 -13.24 36.05 17.16
CA ASP A 381 -12.99 35.92 15.73
C ASP A 381 -11.56 35.39 15.46
N ALA A 382 -11.11 34.43 16.26
CA ALA A 382 -9.76 33.93 16.19
C ALA A 382 -9.60 32.88 15.07
N CYS A 383 -8.71 33.16 14.12
CA CYS A 383 -8.06 32.14 13.32
C CYS A 383 -7.00 31.46 14.18
N GLN A 384 -7.13 30.16 14.46
CA GLN A 384 -6.31 29.48 15.45
C GLN A 384 -5.86 28.08 15.00
N THR A 385 -4.71 27.66 15.52
CA THR A 385 -4.11 26.35 15.30
C THR A 385 -3.31 25.90 16.53
N GLN A 386 -3.07 24.60 16.66
CA GLN A 386 -2.22 24.02 17.70
C GLN A 386 -0.99 23.39 17.05
N LEU A 387 0.18 23.90 17.39
CA LEU A 387 1.44 23.39 16.88
C LEU A 387 1.95 22.26 17.78
N GLY A 388 1.65 21.03 17.38
CA GLY A 388 2.27 19.82 17.92
C GLY A 388 3.33 19.29 16.95
N CYS A 389 4.55 19.06 17.43
CA CYS A 389 5.64 18.58 16.59
C CYS A 389 5.85 17.06 16.71
N PRO A 390 6.10 16.35 15.59
CA PRO A 390 6.44 14.93 15.60
C PRO A 390 7.71 14.63 16.42
N ALA A 391 7.81 13.40 16.91
CA ALA A 391 8.97 12.93 17.66
C ALA A 391 10.28 13.16 16.89
N GLY A 392 11.30 13.69 17.56
CA GLY A 392 12.58 14.07 16.96
C GLY A 392 12.67 15.52 16.48
N THR A 393 11.57 16.28 16.55
CA THR A 393 11.54 17.73 16.27
C THR A 393 10.96 18.51 17.43
N ALA A 394 11.18 19.82 17.46
CA ALA A 394 10.69 20.73 18.49
C ALA A 394 9.98 21.94 17.88
N ALA A 395 8.95 22.42 18.56
CA ALA A 395 8.25 23.65 18.17
C ALA A 395 9.19 24.85 18.31
N ARG A 396 9.29 25.65 17.24
CA ARG A 396 10.02 26.91 17.17
C ARG A 396 9.11 28.00 16.64
N LEU A 397 8.99 29.09 17.39
CA LEU A 397 8.15 30.24 17.06
C LEU A 397 9.04 31.46 16.86
N ASP A 398 8.99 32.09 15.69
CA ASP A 398 9.73 33.33 15.42
C ASP A 398 8.98 34.52 16.04
N THR A 399 9.65 35.24 16.93
CA THR A 399 9.10 36.42 17.64
C THR A 399 9.55 37.75 17.03
N GLY A 400 10.23 37.73 15.88
CA GLY A 400 10.87 38.88 15.26
C GLY A 400 12.26 39.21 15.82
N GLY A 401 12.64 38.61 16.96
CA GLY A 401 13.99 38.65 17.54
C GLY A 401 14.76 37.33 17.39
N GLY A 402 14.17 36.33 16.71
CA GLY A 402 14.66 34.96 16.63
C GLY A 402 13.63 33.93 17.12
N ASP A 403 13.98 32.66 16.96
CA ASP A 403 13.13 31.54 17.37
C ASP A 403 13.15 31.36 18.90
N VAL A 404 11.97 31.19 19.48
CA VAL A 404 11.78 30.69 20.83
C VAL A 404 11.18 29.29 20.80
N ASN A 405 11.39 28.52 21.86
CA ASN A 405 10.78 27.19 21.99
C ASN A 405 9.28 27.31 22.26
N GLY A 406 8.53 26.30 21.86
CA GLY A 406 7.15 26.09 22.33
C GLY A 406 7.09 25.73 23.81
N ASN A 407 5.94 25.23 24.27
CA ASN A 407 5.71 24.92 25.69
C ASN A 407 6.79 23.98 26.28
N SER A 408 7.29 24.33 27.45
CA SER A 408 8.37 23.62 28.15
C SER A 408 7.94 22.22 28.62
N ASP A 409 6.65 21.98 28.79
CA ASP A 409 6.06 20.68 29.14
C ASP A 409 5.91 19.73 27.93
N GLY A 410 6.24 20.20 26.73
CA GLY A 410 6.11 19.45 25.48
C GLY A 410 4.69 19.40 24.91
N SER A 411 3.72 20.10 25.53
CA SER A 411 2.37 20.20 25.00
C SER A 411 2.31 21.04 23.71
N PRO A 412 1.32 20.82 22.83
CA PRO A 412 1.14 21.64 21.63
C PRO A 412 0.99 23.12 21.97
N THR A 413 1.71 23.97 21.23
CA THR A 413 1.65 25.43 21.45
C THR A 413 0.45 26.02 20.74
N GLN A 414 -0.44 26.70 21.48
CA GLN A 414 -1.61 27.36 20.90
C GLN A 414 -1.18 28.63 20.19
N VAL A 415 -1.56 28.77 18.92
CA VAL A 415 -1.25 29.94 18.09
C VAL A 415 -2.54 30.49 17.51
N TYR A 416 -2.73 31.80 17.55
CA TYR A 416 -3.97 32.44 17.09
C TYR A 416 -3.74 33.84 16.51
N CYS A 417 -4.67 34.28 15.68
CA CYS A 417 -4.72 35.61 15.09
C CYS A 417 -6.18 36.09 15.06
N SER A 418 -6.43 37.32 15.50
CA SER A 418 -7.78 37.92 15.40
C SER A 418 -8.01 38.40 13.98
N GLU A 419 -9.12 37.99 13.35
CA GLU A 419 -9.50 38.46 12.01
C GLU A 419 -9.73 39.99 11.96
N SER A 420 -10.07 40.61 13.09
CA SER A 420 -10.19 42.08 13.19
C SER A 420 -8.85 42.83 13.17
N ILE A 421 -7.73 42.16 13.49
CA ILE A 421 -6.40 42.80 13.67
C ILE A 421 -5.37 42.27 12.66
N GLY A 422 -5.38 40.97 12.35
CA GLY A 422 -4.46 40.34 11.41
C GLY A 422 -3.05 40.07 11.93
N SER A 423 -2.84 40.07 13.25
CA SER A 423 -1.55 39.76 13.88
C SER A 423 -1.59 38.45 14.66
N TRP A 424 -0.55 37.62 14.49
CA TRP A 424 -0.41 36.32 15.14
C TRP A 424 0.24 36.40 16.52
N TYR A 425 -0.26 35.59 17.44
CA TYR A 425 0.24 35.43 18.79
C TYR A 425 0.36 33.94 19.16
N GLY A 426 1.44 33.57 19.83
CA GLY A 426 1.63 32.25 20.43
C GLY A 426 1.46 32.31 21.95
N ILE A 427 0.83 31.29 22.54
CA ILE A 427 0.72 31.12 24.00
C ILE A 427 1.76 30.08 24.40
N ILE A 428 2.88 30.54 24.94
CA ILE A 428 4.02 29.71 25.35
C ILE A 428 4.09 29.71 26.87
N ASP A 429 3.94 28.54 27.49
CA ASP A 429 3.93 28.38 28.96
C ASP A 429 2.96 29.34 29.68
N GLY A 430 1.81 29.60 29.04
CA GLY A 430 0.77 30.51 29.52
C GLY A 430 1.02 32.00 29.25
N VAL A 431 2.15 32.36 28.63
CA VAL A 431 2.49 33.73 28.25
C VAL A 431 2.17 33.96 26.78
N MET A 432 1.43 35.02 26.50
CA MET A 432 1.09 35.43 25.14
C MET A 432 2.20 36.30 24.54
N MET A 433 2.73 35.91 23.38
CA MET A 433 3.79 36.64 22.68
C MET A 433 3.44 36.83 21.20
N PRO A 434 3.82 37.96 20.57
CA PRO A 434 3.66 38.13 19.13
C PRO A 434 4.58 37.16 18.37
N VAL A 435 4.05 36.54 17.32
CA VAL A 435 4.81 35.60 16.48
C VAL A 435 4.58 35.89 15.01
N THR A 436 5.61 35.69 14.19
CA THR A 436 5.58 35.94 12.74
C THR A 436 5.53 34.66 11.93
N LYS A 437 6.10 33.58 12.45
CA LYS A 437 6.13 32.25 11.83
C LYS A 437 6.27 31.17 12.89
N VAL A 438 5.85 29.96 12.55
CA VAL A 438 6.09 28.77 13.37
C VAL A 438 6.54 27.58 12.53
N ALA A 439 7.37 26.71 13.10
CA ALA A 439 7.80 25.48 12.44
C ALA A 439 8.19 24.40 13.44
N CYS A 440 8.17 23.15 13.00
CA CYS A 440 8.83 22.04 13.69
C CYS A 440 10.24 21.89 13.15
N LYS A 441 11.24 22.16 14.00
CA LYS A 441 12.67 22.13 13.63
C LYS A 441 13.42 21.05 14.41
N TYR A 442 14.56 20.61 13.90
CA TYR A 442 15.50 19.82 14.71
C TYR A 442 15.87 20.60 16.00
N PRO A 443 15.93 19.95 17.19
CA PRO A 443 16.13 20.61 18.49
C PRO A 443 17.40 21.48 18.58
#